data_AF-A0A5C9ACP9-F1
#
_entry.id   AF-A0A5C9ACP9-F1
#
_cell.length_a   1.000
_cell.length_b   1.000
_cell.length_c   1.000
_cell.angle_alpha   90.00
_cell.angle_beta   90.00
_cell.angle_gamma   90.00
#
_symmetry.space_group_name_H-M   'P 1'
#
loop_
_entity.id
_entity.type
_entity.pdbx_description
1 polymer ?
#
loop_
_entity_poly.entity_id
_entity_poly.type
_entity_poly.pdbx_seq_one_letter_code
_entity_poly.pdbx_strand_id
1 'polypeptide(L)'
;TTIHLIHGGEDPVIDLAHAVAAQEALISAGGDVTLDIVEDLGHAIDNRSMQFALDHLRYTIPKHYFDEALSGGKPGDDDVIEMM
;
A
#
# COMPACT_ATOMS: atom_id res chain seq x y z
N THR A 1 0.80 -7.31 7.79
CA THR A 1 -0.19 -6.90 6.77
C THR A 1 0.31 -5.69 6.02
N THR A 2 0.15 -5.66 4.70
CA THR A 2 0.53 -4.52 3.86
C THR A 2 -0.71 -3.82 3.34
N ILE A 3 -0.75 -2.50 3.46
CA ILE A 3 -1.91 -1.66 3.17
C ILE A 3 -1.46 -0.46 2.34
N HIS A 4 -2.12 -0.21 1.22
CA HIS A 4 -1.89 0.98 0.42
C HIS A 4 -3.14 1.86 0.44
N LEU A 5 -3.00 3.06 0.99
CA LEU A 5 -4.06 4.06 1.03
C LEU A 5 -3.90 5.01 -0.14
N ILE A 6 -5.01 5.38 -0.77
CA ILE A 6 -5.06 6.40 -1.81
C ILE A 6 -6.21 7.34 -1.46
N HIS A 7 -5.95 8.63 -1.36
CA HIS A 7 -6.96 9.62 -0.94
C HIS A 7 -6.96 10.86 -1.83
N GLY A 8 -8.14 11.44 -2.07
CA GLY A 8 -8.29 12.71 -2.76
C GLY A 8 -7.92 13.88 -1.85
N GLY A 9 -7.03 14.76 -2.31
CA GLY A 9 -6.55 15.90 -1.51
C GLY A 9 -7.63 16.95 -1.22
N GLU A 10 -8.69 17.00 -2.02
CA GLU A 10 -9.80 17.95 -1.90
C GLU A 10 -11.14 17.25 -1.65
N ASP A 11 -11.11 16.07 -1.02
CA ASP A 11 -12.31 15.29 -0.71
C ASP A 11 -13.25 16.07 0.25
N PRO A 12 -14.44 16.50 -0.21
CA PRO A 12 -15.36 17.29 0.60
C PRO A 12 -16.22 16.44 1.54
N VAL A 13 -16.11 15.10 1.48
CA VAL A 13 -16.89 14.13 2.25
C VAL A 13 -16.04 13.54 3.37
N ILE A 14 -14.80 13.16 3.06
CA ILE A 14 -13.84 12.58 4.00
C ILE A 14 -12.57 13.44 3.97
N ASP A 15 -12.35 14.21 5.03
CA ASP A 15 -11.18 15.08 5.16
C ASP A 15 -9.87 14.29 5.04
N LEU A 16 -8.89 14.86 4.33
CA LEU A 16 -7.54 14.31 4.16
C LEU A 16 -6.89 13.90 5.49
N ALA A 17 -7.16 14.63 6.58
CA ALA A 17 -6.64 14.33 7.91
C ALA A 17 -7.02 12.91 8.38
N HIS A 18 -8.14 12.35 7.93
CA HIS A 18 -8.50 10.97 8.24
C HIS A 18 -7.60 9.96 7.55
N ALA A 19 -7.17 10.21 6.32
CA ALA A 19 -6.23 9.33 5.61
C ALA A 19 -4.85 9.34 6.28
N VAL A 20 -4.38 10.52 6.69
CA VAL A 20 -3.12 10.67 7.43
C VAL A 20 -3.20 9.97 8.79
N ALA A 21 -4.27 10.21 9.56
CA ALA A 21 -4.47 9.56 10.86
C ALA A 21 -4.58 8.03 10.73
N ALA A 22 -5.25 7.54 9.68
CA ALA A 22 -5.33 6.10 9.40
C ALA A 22 -3.94 5.51 9.11
N GLN A 23 -3.12 6.19 8.30
CA GLN A 23 -1.75 5.76 8.04
C GLN A 23 -0.94 5.65 9.35
N GLU A 24 -0.94 6.70 10.17
CA GLU A 24 -0.21 6.71 11.45
C GLU A 24 -0.67 5.60 12.40
N ALA A 25 -1.98 5.39 12.50
CA ALA A 25 -2.55 4.36 13.34
C ALA A 25 -2.19 2.95 12.87
N LEU A 26 -2.24 2.69 11.56
CA LEU A 26 -1.91 1.40 10.98
C LEU A 26 -0.42 1.09 11.07
N ILE A 27 0.45 2.08 10.86
CA ILE A 27 1.90 1.93 11.09
C ILE A 27 2.16 1.61 12.56
N SER A 28 1.53 2.33 13.48
CA SER A 28 1.67 2.10 14.93
C SER A 28 1.21 0.70 15.34
N ALA A 29 0.26 0.11 14.62
CA ALA A 29 -0.20 -1.26 14.80
C ALA A 29 0.73 -2.33 14.18
N GLY A 30 1.86 -1.93 13.59
CA GLY A 30 2.82 -2.83 12.93
C GLY A 30 2.48 -3.14 11.47
N GLY A 31 1.61 -2.35 10.84
CA GLY A 31 1.32 -2.44 9.41
C GLY A 31 2.43 -1.85 8.54
N ASP A 32 2.66 -2.47 7.38
CA ASP A 32 3.48 -1.90 6.31
C ASP A 32 2.56 -1.05 5.43
N VAL A 33 2.49 0.26 5.71
CA VAL A 33 1.45 1.14 5.16
C VAL A 33 2.05 2.27 4.34
N THR A 34 1.52 2.47 3.14
CA THR A 34 1.81 3.61 2.26
C THR A 34 0.54 4.42 2.03
N LEU A 35 0.70 5.72 1.74
CA LEU A 35 -0.39 6.64 1.46
C LEU A 35 -0.01 7.53 0.27
N ASP A 36 -0.81 7.50 -0.79
CA ASP A 36 -0.73 8.45 -1.90
C ASP A 36 -1.90 9.45 -1.81
N ILE A 37 -1.57 10.73 -1.94
CA ILE A 37 -2.55 11.82 -1.96
C ILE A 37 -2.64 12.35 -3.39
N VAL A 38 -3.84 12.36 -3.94
CA VAL A 38 -4.10 12.84 -5.30
C VAL A 38 -4.59 14.28 -5.26
N GLU A 39 -3.74 15.22 -5.68
CA GLU A 39 -4.10 16.63 -5.75
C GLU A 39 -5.24 16.89 -6.76
N ASP A 40 -6.06 17.90 -6.46
CA ASP A 40 -7.25 18.29 -7.22
C ASP A 40 -8.28 17.16 -7.40
N LEU A 41 -8.32 16.19 -6.48
CA LEU A 41 -9.28 15.09 -6.48
C LEU A 41 -10.18 15.17 -5.24
N GLY A 42 -11.50 15.22 -5.48
CA GLY A 42 -12.52 15.15 -4.44
C GLY A 42 -12.81 13.71 -3.97
N HIS A 43 -14.06 13.42 -3.60
CA HIS A 43 -14.50 12.07 -3.22
C HIS A 43 -14.72 11.17 -4.45
N ALA A 44 -13.64 10.83 -5.16
CA ALA A 44 -13.71 10.11 -6.42
C ALA A 44 -12.46 9.23 -6.66
N ILE A 45 -12.56 8.37 -7.67
CA ILE A 45 -11.44 7.59 -8.20
C ILE A 45 -11.27 8.01 -9.67
N ASP A 46 -10.12 8.61 -9.98
CA ASP A 46 -9.70 8.99 -11.34
C ASP A 46 -8.61 8.05 -11.88
N ASN A 47 -8.13 8.32 -13.10
CA ASN A 47 -7.08 7.50 -13.70
C ASN A 47 -5.75 7.52 -12.92
N ARG A 48 -5.42 8.62 -12.22
CA ARG A 48 -4.17 8.74 -11.45
C ARG A 48 -4.25 7.84 -10.21
N SER A 49 -5.34 7.94 -9.45
CA SER A 49 -5.61 7.06 -8.31
C SER A 49 -5.64 5.59 -8.70
N MET A 50 -6.24 5.26 -9.84
CA MET A 50 -6.23 3.88 -10.36
C MET A 50 -4.81 3.42 -10.72
N GLN A 51 -4.00 4.29 -11.31
CA GLN A 51 -2.63 3.95 -11.66
C GLN A 51 -1.78 3.68 -10.42
N PHE A 52 -1.92 4.46 -9.35
CA PHE A 52 -1.23 4.18 -8.07
C PHE A 52 -1.58 2.79 -7.52
N ALA A 53 -2.86 2.42 -7.55
CA ALA A 53 -3.29 1.09 -7.12
C ALA A 53 -2.66 -0.02 -7.96
N LEU A 54 -2.67 0.13 -9.29
CA LEU A 54 -2.07 -0.85 -10.21
C LEU A 54 -0.56 -0.97 -10.05
N ASP A 55 0.14 0.16 -9.91
CA ASP A 55 1.58 0.19 -9.72
C ASP A 55 1.97 -0.45 -8.38
N HIS A 56 1.22 -0.17 -7.32
CA HIS A 56 1.45 -0.80 -6.03
C HIS A 56 1.30 -2.32 -6.12
N LEU A 57 0.22 -2.80 -6.75
CA LEU A 57 -0.03 -4.24 -6.93
C LEU A 57 1.01 -4.94 -7.81
N ARG A 58 1.57 -4.24 -8.81
CA ARG A 58 2.53 -4.83 -9.76
C ARG A 58 3.96 -4.80 -9.26
N TYR A 59 4.35 -3.75 -8.56
CA TYR A 59 5.77 -3.45 -8.31
C TYR A 59 6.15 -3.38 -6.84
N THR A 60 5.19 -3.49 -5.90
CA THR A 60 5.52 -3.49 -4.48
C THR A 60 5.63 -4.91 -3.95
N ILE A 61 6.79 -5.22 -3.38
CA ILE A 61 6.97 -6.42 -2.57
C ILE A 61 6.69 -6.04 -1.11
N PRO A 62 5.67 -6.62 -0.47
CA PRO A 62 5.40 -6.40 0.95
C PRO A 62 6.62 -6.65 1.85
N LYS A 63 6.88 -5.78 2.83
CA LYS A 63 8.07 -5.90 3.72
C LYS A 63 8.22 -7.26 4.39
N HIS A 64 7.11 -7.89 4.78
CA HIS A 64 7.15 -9.18 5.47
C HIS A 64 7.76 -10.30 4.62
N TYR A 65 7.56 -10.30 3.29
CA TYR A 65 8.24 -11.24 2.39
C TYR A 65 9.75 -10.99 2.32
N PHE A 66 10.16 -9.71 2.42
CA PHE A 66 11.56 -9.35 2.44
C PHE A 66 12.24 -9.79 3.74
N ASP A 67 11.60 -9.54 4.89
CA ASP A 67 12.09 -9.99 6.20
C ASP A 67 12.18 -11.51 6.29
N GLU A 68 11.21 -12.23 5.73
CA GLU A 68 11.23 -13.70 5.64
C GLU A 68 12.39 -14.20 4.78
N ALA A 69 12.59 -13.62 3.58
CA ALA A 69 13.69 -13.97 2.68
C ALA A 69 15.08 -13.65 3.27
N LEU A 70 15.22 -12.58 4.06
CA LEU A 70 16.47 -12.26 4.76
C LEU A 70 16.69 -13.08 6.04
N SER A 71 15.63 -13.63 6.64
CA SER A 71 15.72 -14.41 7.89
C SER A 71 16.37 -15.79 7.72
N GLY A 72 16.65 -16.21 6.48
CA GLY A 72 17.59 -17.32 6.20
C GLY A 72 17.09 -18.72 6.54
N GLY A 73 15.78 -18.93 6.67
CA GLY A 73 15.21 -20.29 6.63
C GLY A 73 15.42 -20.88 5.24
N LYS A 74 16.02 -22.08 5.13
CA LYS A 74 16.16 -22.78 3.85
C LYS A 74 14.80 -22.80 3.13
N PRO A 75 14.70 -22.35 1.87
CA PRO A 75 13.49 -22.52 1.09
C PRO A 75 13.12 -24.00 1.05
N GLY A 76 11.92 -24.34 1.48
CA GLY A 76 11.31 -25.60 1.08
C GLY A 76 10.94 -25.50 -0.39
N ASP A 77 10.92 -26.62 -1.11
CA ASP A 77 10.66 -26.68 -2.56
C ASP A 77 9.28 -26.11 -2.99
N ASP A 78 8.46 -25.59 -2.07
CA ASP A 78 7.12 -25.05 -2.32
C ASP A 78 7.08 -23.53 -2.63
N ASP A 79 8.20 -22.79 -2.46
CA ASP A 79 8.22 -21.31 -2.56
C ASP A 79 8.81 -20.77 -3.88
N VAL A 80 8.76 -21.55 -4.97
CA VAL A 80 9.13 -21.06 -6.31
C VAL A 80 7.90 -20.54 -7.06
N ILE A 81 7.68 -19.22 -7.02
CA ILE A 81 6.77 -18.57 -7.97
C ILE A 81 7.54 -18.37 -9.29
N GLU A 82 7.26 -19.25 -10.26
CA GLU A 82 7.70 -19.09 -11.64
C GLU A 82 6.97 -17.88 -12.26
N MET A 83 7.67 -16.75 -12.40
CA MET A 83 7.19 -15.65 -13.25
C MET A 83 7.48 -16.02 -14.71
N MET A 84 6.46 -16.58 -15.39
CA MET A 84 6.41 -16.67 -16.85
C MET A 84 6.04 -15.33 -17.48
#